data_AF-A0A7Y3BNC2-F1
#
_entry.id   AF-A0A7Y3BNC2-F1
#
_cell.length_a   1.000
_cell.length_b   1.000
_cell.length_c   1.000
_cell.angle_alpha   90.00
_cell.angle_beta   90.00
_cell.angle_gamma   90.00
#
_symmetry.space_group_name_H-M   'P 1'
#
loop_
_entity.id
_entity.type
_entity.pdbx_description
1 polymer ?
#
loop_
_entity_poly.entity_id
_entity_poly.type
_entity_poly.pdbx_seq_one_letter_code
_entity_poly.pdbx_strand_id
1 'polypeptide(L)'
;IYDNDFQIKPGHLNDGSGTTPTLVGDRHVVIVDNAPGQLHLMAYSQKDGSLVSKVPIFEPGAGAVENSVVAYEDHLIVGNTYGYVDPFAENPTPGGIHRIDFDQKSGKYIKLEGWPATGHFDAKTATPKLSTPNGLIYVYNRDVEREGHHDWQLTALDFRTGLRVFRIKGYFEKGEFGDNVNVFVKRGSLGKKDYDRKVFNNLWGTFTFGPDNAIYLGAYRGFVRIMSDQ
;
A
#
# COMPACT_ATOMS: atom_id res chain seq x y z
N ILE A 1 -9.52 22.31 7.44
CA ILE A 1 -9.31 21.30 8.51
C ILE A 1 -10.19 20.11 8.16
N TYR A 2 -9.64 18.89 8.12
CA TYR A 2 -10.41 17.66 7.90
C TYR A 2 -10.90 17.09 9.24
N ASP A 3 -11.85 16.14 9.19
CA ASP A 3 -12.40 15.53 10.40
C ASP A 3 -11.39 14.56 11.04
N ASN A 4 -11.16 14.69 12.35
CA ASN A 4 -10.26 13.83 13.10
C ASN A 4 -10.94 13.39 14.40
N ASP A 5 -10.93 12.08 14.70
CA ASP A 5 -11.45 11.53 15.95
C ASP A 5 -10.42 11.44 17.09
N PHE A 6 -9.18 11.85 16.83
CA PHE A 6 -8.05 11.85 17.76
C PHE A 6 -7.72 10.46 18.32
N GLN A 7 -7.98 9.41 17.53
CA GLN A 7 -7.60 8.04 17.85
C GLN A 7 -6.50 7.53 16.92
N ILE A 8 -5.58 6.75 17.51
CA ILE A 8 -4.57 6.00 16.78
C ILE A 8 -5.25 4.74 16.23
N LYS A 9 -5.60 4.73 14.94
CA LYS A 9 -6.20 3.55 14.30
C LYS A 9 -5.10 2.50 14.05
N PRO A 10 -5.40 1.18 14.07
CA PRO A 10 -4.41 0.16 13.78
C PRO A 10 -3.71 0.41 12.44
N GLY A 11 -2.38 0.52 12.46
CA GLY A 11 -1.58 0.86 11.28
C GLY A 11 -1.19 2.34 11.18
N HIS A 12 -1.76 3.24 12.00
CA HIS A 12 -1.28 4.61 12.17
C HIS A 12 -0.15 4.70 13.20
N LEU A 13 0.75 5.68 13.03
CA LEU A 13 1.82 5.99 13.97
C LEU A 13 1.35 6.93 15.10
N ASN A 14 0.36 7.76 14.84
CA ASN A 14 -0.25 8.69 15.80
C ASN A 14 -1.75 8.89 15.48
N ASP A 15 -2.38 9.87 16.12
CA ASP A 15 -3.80 10.22 15.97
C ASP A 15 -4.09 11.20 14.82
N GLY A 16 -3.08 11.49 13.99
CA GLY A 16 -3.21 12.20 12.74
C GLY A 16 -3.56 11.29 11.56
N SER A 17 -3.65 11.89 10.38
CA SER A 17 -3.91 11.15 9.14
C SER A 17 -2.79 10.15 8.78
N GLY A 18 -1.53 10.52 8.99
CA GLY A 18 -0.37 9.79 8.46
C GLY A 18 -0.17 9.92 6.93
N THR A 19 -1.23 10.26 6.18
CA THR A 19 -1.17 10.39 4.72
C THR A 19 -0.35 11.61 4.31
N THR A 20 0.64 11.40 3.43
CA THR A 20 1.36 12.49 2.80
C THR A 20 0.42 13.32 1.91
N PRO A 21 0.31 14.65 2.10
CA PRO A 21 -0.39 15.51 1.15
C PRO A 21 0.19 15.32 -0.26
N THR A 22 -0.67 14.98 -1.21
CA THR A 22 -0.27 14.64 -2.58
C THR A 22 -0.82 15.68 -3.55
N LEU A 23 0.02 16.25 -4.40
CA LEU A 23 -0.41 17.20 -5.43
C LEU A 23 -1.01 16.46 -6.63
N VAL A 24 -2.10 17.00 -7.17
CA VAL A 24 -2.74 16.55 -8.42
C VAL A 24 -2.57 17.66 -9.45
N GLY A 25 -1.40 17.66 -10.10
CA GLY A 25 -0.93 18.79 -10.90
C GLY A 25 -0.94 20.08 -10.06
N ASP A 26 -1.37 21.18 -10.70
CA ASP A 26 -1.47 22.50 -10.05
C ASP A 26 -2.90 22.83 -9.59
N ARG A 27 -3.81 21.84 -9.61
CA ARG A 27 -5.25 22.04 -9.35
C ARG A 27 -5.63 21.76 -7.91
N HIS A 28 -5.27 20.57 -7.43
CA HIS A 28 -5.76 20.04 -6.16
C HIS A 28 -4.63 19.46 -5.32
N VAL A 29 -4.79 19.49 -3.99
CA VAL A 29 -4.02 18.70 -3.05
C VAL A 29 -4.95 17.69 -2.38
N VAL A 30 -4.52 16.44 -2.30
CA VAL A 30 -5.31 15.36 -1.71
C VAL A 30 -4.63 14.79 -0.47
N ILE A 31 -5.46 14.35 0.48
CA ILE A 31 -5.07 13.72 1.75
C ILE A 31 -6.22 12.83 2.21
N VAL A 32 -5.96 11.78 2.98
CA VAL A 32 -7.02 11.02 3.64
C VAL A 32 -7.24 11.58 5.04
N ASP A 33 -8.48 11.78 5.46
CA ASP A 33 -8.77 12.26 6.81
C ASP A 33 -8.52 11.19 7.89
N ASN A 34 -8.74 11.53 9.16
CA ASN A 34 -8.75 10.57 10.27
C ASN A 34 -10.15 10.53 10.91
N ALA A 35 -11.20 10.59 10.09
CA ALA A 35 -12.56 10.80 10.54
C ALA A 35 -13.09 9.66 11.44
N PRO A 36 -14.05 9.94 12.34
CA PRO A 36 -14.74 8.91 13.08
C PRO A 36 -15.57 8.02 12.14
N GLY A 37 -15.57 6.72 12.39
CA GLY A 37 -16.37 5.76 11.64
C GLY A 37 -15.72 5.36 10.32
N GLN A 38 -15.67 6.24 9.32
CA GLN A 38 -15.14 5.92 7.98
C GLN A 38 -14.20 7.00 7.48
N LEU A 39 -13.10 6.59 6.84
CA LEU A 39 -12.13 7.50 6.25
C LEU A 39 -12.64 8.08 4.94
N HIS A 40 -12.14 9.25 4.58
CA HIS A 40 -12.42 9.88 3.31
C HIS A 40 -11.14 10.36 2.63
N LEU A 41 -11.08 10.18 1.31
CA LEU A 41 -10.16 10.95 0.48
C LEU A 41 -10.71 12.37 0.35
N MET A 42 -9.95 13.32 0.88
CA MET A 42 -10.20 14.74 0.86
C MET A 42 -9.41 15.37 -0.28
N ALA A 43 -10.07 16.17 -1.11
CA ALA A 43 -9.44 16.95 -2.15
C ALA A 43 -9.71 18.43 -1.92
N TYR A 44 -8.66 19.25 -1.90
CA TYR A 44 -8.75 20.70 -1.71
C TYR A 44 -8.18 21.43 -2.92
N SER A 45 -8.76 22.57 -3.28
CA SER A 45 -8.23 23.51 -4.28
C SER A 45 -6.89 24.07 -3.82
N GLN A 46 -5.87 24.01 -4.67
CA GLN A 46 -4.57 24.63 -4.37
C GLN A 46 -4.64 26.17 -4.40
N LYS A 47 -5.61 26.73 -5.15
CA LYS A 47 -5.75 28.18 -5.33
C LYS A 47 -6.19 28.90 -4.06
N ASP A 48 -7.13 28.31 -3.33
CA ASP A 48 -7.83 28.97 -2.22
C ASP A 48 -8.08 28.05 -1.00
N GLY A 49 -7.68 26.78 -1.06
CA GLY A 49 -7.87 25.83 0.03
C GLY A 49 -9.30 25.32 0.20
N SER A 50 -10.23 25.65 -0.72
CA SER A 50 -11.62 25.19 -0.65
C SER A 50 -11.75 23.68 -0.85
N LEU A 51 -12.70 23.04 -0.15
CA LEU A 51 -12.96 21.61 -0.29
C LEU A 51 -13.62 21.32 -1.64
N VAL A 52 -12.96 20.51 -2.47
CA VAL A 52 -13.45 20.06 -3.77
C VAL A 52 -14.22 18.76 -3.62
N SER A 53 -13.69 17.76 -2.93
CA SER A 53 -14.36 16.46 -2.75
C SER A 53 -14.04 15.84 -1.41
N LYS A 54 -15.02 15.08 -0.89
CA LYS A 54 -14.91 14.19 0.26
C LYS A 54 -15.48 12.85 -0.18
N VAL A 55 -14.60 11.89 -0.46
CA VAL A 55 -14.97 10.58 -1.03
C VAL A 55 -14.77 9.50 0.03
N PRO A 56 -15.82 8.77 0.47
CA PRO A 56 -15.65 7.70 1.45
C PRO A 56 -14.80 6.57 0.88
N ILE A 57 -13.88 6.05 1.69
CA ILE A 57 -12.97 4.96 1.33
C ILE A 57 -12.89 3.91 2.44
N PHE A 58 -12.73 2.65 2.03
CA PHE A 58 -12.69 1.47 2.89
C PHE A 58 -13.96 1.27 3.74
N GLU A 59 -14.09 0.11 4.37
CA GLU A 59 -15.23 -0.16 5.24
C GLU A 59 -15.14 0.65 6.55
N PRO A 60 -16.27 1.00 7.17
CA PRO A 60 -16.28 1.66 8.48
C PRO A 60 -15.49 0.87 9.54
N GLY A 61 -14.65 1.56 10.30
CA GLY A 61 -13.79 1.01 11.36
C GLY A 61 -12.60 0.20 10.85
N ALA A 62 -12.41 0.12 9.53
CA ALA A 62 -11.50 -0.82 8.88
C ALA A 62 -10.45 -0.10 7.99
N GLY A 63 -10.21 1.20 8.21
CA GLY A 63 -9.34 2.02 7.38
C GLY A 63 -8.28 2.76 8.18
N ALA A 64 -7.04 2.77 7.67
CA ALA A 64 -5.95 3.66 8.07
C ALA A 64 -5.08 3.91 6.82
N VAL A 65 -4.48 5.09 6.69
CA VAL A 65 -3.63 5.44 5.53
C VAL A 65 -2.41 6.24 5.98
N GLU A 66 -1.31 5.55 6.30
CA GLU A 66 0.01 6.13 6.60
C GLU A 66 0.87 6.39 5.34
N ASN A 67 0.35 6.03 4.18
CA ASN A 67 1.07 6.08 2.91
C ASN A 67 0.57 7.24 2.04
N SER A 68 1.36 7.66 1.04
CA SER A 68 0.91 8.67 0.09
C SER A 68 -0.18 8.11 -0.83
N VAL A 69 -1.06 8.99 -1.33
CA VAL A 69 -1.94 8.67 -2.47
C VAL A 69 -1.08 8.67 -3.74
N VAL A 70 -1.28 7.70 -4.63
CA VAL A 70 -0.67 7.74 -5.96
C VAL A 70 -1.53 8.63 -6.83
N ALA A 71 -0.96 9.69 -7.38
CA ALA A 71 -1.67 10.61 -8.28
C ALA A 71 -1.04 10.58 -9.69
N TYR A 72 -1.88 10.49 -10.72
CA TYR A 72 -1.50 10.63 -12.11
C TYR A 72 -2.64 11.28 -12.90
N GLU A 73 -2.41 12.50 -13.39
CA GLU A 73 -3.41 13.31 -14.10
C GLU A 73 -4.72 13.47 -13.29
N ASP A 74 -5.79 12.80 -13.71
CA ASP A 74 -7.11 12.79 -13.08
C ASP A 74 -7.35 11.55 -12.20
N HIS A 75 -6.35 10.71 -12.00
CA HIS A 75 -6.50 9.40 -11.39
C HIS A 75 -5.73 9.27 -10.09
N LEU A 76 -6.40 8.75 -9.07
CA LEU A 76 -5.85 8.53 -7.74
C LEU A 76 -5.94 7.06 -7.38
N ILE A 77 -4.92 6.54 -6.71
CA ILE A 77 -4.95 5.24 -6.06
C ILE A 77 -4.57 5.38 -4.60
N VAL A 78 -5.40 4.84 -3.73
CA VAL A 78 -5.19 4.80 -2.29
C VAL A 78 -5.14 3.34 -1.83
N GLY A 79 -4.17 3.03 -0.96
CA GLY A 79 -4.03 1.72 -0.34
C GLY A 79 -4.30 1.79 1.15
N ASN A 80 -4.98 0.77 1.68
CA ASN A 80 -5.27 0.67 3.10
C ASN A 80 -4.05 0.14 3.85
N THR A 81 -3.56 0.90 4.82
CA THR A 81 -2.46 0.50 5.72
C THR A 81 -2.96 -0.09 7.03
N TYR A 82 -4.28 -0.28 7.17
CA TYR A 82 -4.87 -0.75 8.41
C TYR A 82 -4.30 -2.08 8.90
N GLY A 83 -4.09 -2.17 10.20
CA GLY A 83 -3.76 -3.40 10.91
C GLY A 83 -2.28 -3.77 10.93
N TYR A 84 -1.39 -3.02 10.26
CA TYR A 84 0.07 -3.28 10.34
C TYR A 84 0.69 -2.58 11.56
N VAL A 85 0.70 -3.28 12.70
CA VAL A 85 1.12 -2.72 14.00
C VAL A 85 2.48 -3.20 14.44
N ASP A 86 2.83 -4.45 14.12
CA ASP A 86 4.12 -5.03 14.45
C ASP A 86 4.59 -5.93 13.30
N PRO A 87 5.72 -5.64 12.64
CA PRO A 87 6.25 -6.44 11.54
C PRO A 87 6.56 -7.90 11.92
N PHE A 88 6.70 -8.19 13.21
CA PHE A 88 7.02 -9.51 13.74
C PHE A 88 5.77 -10.30 14.15
N ALA A 89 4.60 -9.67 14.15
CA ALA A 89 3.33 -10.30 14.45
C ALA A 89 2.55 -10.70 13.19
N GLU A 90 1.55 -11.56 13.39
CA GLU A 90 0.48 -11.69 12.41
C GLU A 90 -0.39 -10.42 12.49
N ASN A 91 -0.60 -9.79 11.34
CA ASN A 91 -1.32 -8.53 11.22
C ASN A 91 -2.57 -8.76 10.37
N PRO A 92 -3.68 -9.28 10.91
CA PRO A 92 -4.94 -9.34 10.18
C PRO A 92 -5.30 -7.95 9.67
N THR A 93 -5.75 -7.88 8.42
CA THR A 93 -6.17 -6.60 7.84
C THR A 93 -7.40 -6.82 6.98
N PRO A 94 -8.34 -5.86 6.97
CA PRO A 94 -9.38 -5.80 5.97
C PRO A 94 -8.82 -5.49 4.59
N GLY A 95 -7.57 -5.03 4.48
CA GLY A 95 -6.88 -4.66 3.24
C GLY A 95 -7.62 -3.64 2.39
N GLY A 96 -7.29 -3.61 1.10
CA GLY A 96 -8.00 -2.82 0.10
C GLY A 96 -7.10 -1.83 -0.62
N ILE A 97 -7.35 -1.70 -1.92
CA ILE A 97 -6.86 -0.61 -2.74
C ILE A 97 -8.06 -0.07 -3.53
N HIS A 98 -8.15 1.24 -3.68
CA HIS A 98 -9.21 1.88 -4.45
C HIS A 98 -8.63 2.81 -5.50
N ARG A 99 -9.33 2.89 -6.64
CA ARG A 99 -9.09 3.92 -7.64
C ARG A 99 -10.20 4.96 -7.57
N ILE A 100 -9.81 6.23 -7.63
CA ILE A 100 -10.71 7.37 -7.55
C ILE A 100 -10.32 8.31 -8.69
N ASP A 101 -11.27 8.64 -9.56
CA ASP A 101 -11.04 9.44 -10.76
C ASP A 101 -11.74 10.79 -10.64
N PHE A 102 -11.13 11.84 -11.17
CA PHE A 102 -11.74 13.16 -11.28
C PHE A 102 -12.70 13.18 -12.48
N ASP A 103 -13.98 13.34 -12.20
CA ASP A 103 -14.99 13.52 -13.23
C ASP A 103 -15.06 14.99 -13.64
N GLN A 104 -14.59 15.29 -14.85
CA GLN A 104 -14.56 16.63 -15.42
C GLN A 104 -15.94 17.27 -15.55
N LYS A 105 -17.01 16.46 -15.65
CA LYS A 105 -18.38 16.98 -15.80
C LYS A 105 -18.92 17.53 -14.49
N SER A 106 -18.77 16.78 -13.40
CA SER A 106 -19.20 17.21 -12.07
C SER A 106 -18.18 18.09 -11.35
N GLY A 107 -16.91 18.05 -11.77
CA GLY A 107 -15.79 18.70 -11.08
C GLY A 107 -15.49 18.05 -9.74
N LYS A 108 -15.80 16.75 -9.57
CA LYS A 108 -15.65 15.99 -8.33
C LYS A 108 -14.86 14.71 -8.56
N TYR A 109 -14.22 14.23 -7.50
CA TYR A 109 -13.62 12.90 -7.47
C TYR A 109 -14.69 11.84 -7.18
N ILE A 110 -14.62 10.72 -7.91
CA ILE A 110 -15.57 9.61 -7.82
C ILE A 110 -14.78 8.31 -7.72
N LYS A 111 -15.12 7.47 -6.75
CA LYS A 111 -14.53 6.13 -6.61
C LYS A 111 -14.96 5.26 -7.81
N LEU A 112 -13.99 4.60 -8.44
CA LEU A 112 -14.24 3.68 -9.55
C LEU A 112 -14.68 2.33 -8.97
N GLU A 113 -15.99 2.07 -9.00
CA GLU A 113 -16.55 0.81 -8.51
C GLU A 113 -16.09 -0.38 -9.34
N GLY A 114 -15.85 -1.52 -8.67
CA GLY A 114 -15.33 -2.73 -9.31
C GLY A 114 -13.84 -2.71 -9.64
N TRP A 115 -13.12 -1.63 -9.33
CA TRP A 115 -11.66 -1.60 -9.39
C TRP A 115 -11.03 -1.88 -8.01
N PRO A 116 -10.01 -2.74 -7.91
CA PRO A 116 -9.43 -3.51 -9.03
C PRO A 116 -10.29 -4.73 -9.37
N ALA A 117 -10.43 -5.06 -10.66
CA ALA A 117 -11.26 -6.19 -11.09
C ALA A 117 -10.78 -7.56 -10.56
N THR A 118 -9.51 -7.67 -10.18
CA THR A 118 -8.96 -8.89 -9.55
C THR A 118 -9.51 -9.12 -8.14
N GLY A 119 -10.08 -8.10 -7.51
CA GLY A 119 -10.62 -8.19 -6.15
C GLY A 119 -9.67 -7.64 -5.10
N HIS A 120 -9.42 -8.41 -4.05
CA HIS A 120 -8.88 -7.89 -2.80
C HIS A 120 -7.34 -7.90 -2.72
N PHE A 121 -6.73 -6.89 -2.08
CA PHE A 121 -5.29 -6.80 -1.84
C PHE A 121 -4.94 -6.34 -0.43
N ASP A 122 -4.11 -7.11 0.28
CA ASP A 122 -3.47 -6.70 1.54
C ASP A 122 -2.15 -5.96 1.23
N ALA A 123 -2.24 -4.65 0.94
CA ALA A 123 -1.12 -3.78 0.54
C ALA A 123 -0.57 -2.91 1.70
N LYS A 124 -0.76 -3.34 2.95
CA LYS A 124 -0.69 -2.46 4.13
C LYS A 124 0.68 -1.86 4.47
N THR A 125 1.76 -2.26 3.81
CA THR A 125 3.13 -1.86 4.19
C THR A 125 3.82 -0.93 3.21
N ALA A 126 3.28 -0.75 2.01
CA ALA A 126 3.93 0.07 0.99
C ALA A 126 2.90 0.75 0.09
N THR A 127 3.16 2.04 -0.17
CA THR A 127 2.43 2.80 -1.20
C THR A 127 2.56 2.09 -2.56
N PRO A 128 1.44 1.77 -3.27
CA PRO A 128 1.49 1.29 -4.64
C PRO A 128 2.27 2.22 -5.57
N LYS A 129 2.72 1.74 -6.73
CA LYS A 129 3.44 2.58 -7.69
C LYS A 129 2.95 2.38 -9.11
N LEU A 130 2.75 3.49 -9.82
CA LEU A 130 2.36 3.50 -11.22
C LEU A 130 3.58 3.60 -12.12
N SER A 131 3.71 2.64 -13.05
CA SER A 131 4.56 2.76 -14.22
C SER A 131 3.71 3.25 -15.38
N THR A 132 3.80 4.54 -15.71
CA THR A 132 3.00 5.15 -16.77
C THR A 132 3.33 4.63 -18.18
N PRO A 133 4.59 4.32 -18.55
CA PRO A 133 4.89 3.78 -19.88
C PRO A 133 4.31 2.37 -20.09
N ASN A 134 4.24 1.58 -19.02
CA ASN A 134 3.73 0.22 -19.06
C ASN A 134 2.23 0.12 -18.76
N GLY A 135 1.62 1.18 -18.22
CA GLY A 135 0.21 1.17 -17.79
C GLY A 135 -0.05 0.22 -16.61
N LEU A 136 0.96 -0.01 -15.75
CA LEU A 136 0.88 -0.99 -14.67
C LEU A 136 0.97 -0.35 -13.28
N ILE A 137 0.12 -0.81 -12.37
CA ILE A 137 0.21 -0.54 -10.93
C ILE A 137 0.88 -1.71 -10.24
N TYR A 138 1.96 -1.41 -9.54
CA TYR A 138 2.70 -2.35 -8.71
C TYR A 138 2.23 -2.21 -7.27
N VAL A 139 1.92 -3.33 -6.65
CA VAL A 139 1.46 -3.44 -5.27
C VAL A 139 2.33 -4.45 -4.57
N TYR A 140 2.91 -4.07 -3.43
CA TYR A 140 3.54 -5.04 -2.54
C TYR A 140 2.51 -5.52 -1.53
N ASN A 141 2.11 -6.79 -1.63
CA ASN A 141 0.99 -7.31 -0.87
C ASN A 141 1.28 -8.67 -0.24
N ARG A 142 0.51 -9.01 0.80
CA ARG A 142 0.38 -10.41 1.23
C ARG A 142 -0.81 -11.08 0.55
N ASP A 143 -0.71 -12.39 0.39
CA ASP A 143 -1.79 -13.22 -0.15
C ASP A 143 -1.75 -14.60 0.50
N VAL A 144 -2.91 -15.25 0.59
CA VAL A 144 -3.07 -16.56 1.21
C VAL A 144 -2.87 -17.63 0.14
N GLU A 145 -1.88 -18.50 0.34
CA GLU A 145 -1.71 -19.67 -0.52
C GLU A 145 -2.68 -20.81 -0.18
N ARG A 146 -2.85 -21.74 -1.13
CA ARG A 146 -3.63 -22.99 -0.93
C ARG A 146 -3.17 -23.81 0.29
N GLU A 147 -1.92 -23.63 0.73
CA GLU A 147 -1.32 -24.30 1.89
C GLU A 147 -1.46 -23.51 3.20
N GLY A 148 -2.21 -22.39 3.20
CA GLY A 148 -2.61 -21.69 4.44
C GLY A 148 -1.60 -20.68 5.00
N HIS A 149 -0.66 -20.18 4.18
CA HIS A 149 0.34 -19.19 4.60
C HIS A 149 0.15 -17.83 3.90
N HIS A 150 0.51 -16.74 4.60
CA HIS A 150 0.45 -15.36 4.10
C HIS A 150 1.82 -14.89 3.59
N ASP A 151 2.10 -15.06 2.30
CA ASP A 151 3.39 -14.71 1.74
C ASP A 151 3.39 -13.32 1.10
N TRP A 152 4.50 -12.60 1.26
CA TRP A 152 4.72 -11.32 0.61
C TRP A 152 5.10 -11.50 -0.85
N GLN A 153 4.53 -10.65 -1.71
CA GLN A 153 4.77 -10.68 -3.15
C GLN A 153 4.61 -9.30 -3.77
N LEU A 154 5.29 -9.10 -4.89
CA LEU A 154 5.08 -7.97 -5.78
C LEU A 154 4.04 -8.37 -6.83
N THR A 155 2.91 -7.67 -6.89
CA THR A 155 1.87 -7.90 -7.88
C THR A 155 1.76 -6.71 -8.83
N ALA A 156 1.65 -6.98 -10.13
CA ALA A 156 1.38 -5.97 -11.15
C ALA A 156 -0.07 -6.09 -11.64
N LEU A 157 -0.78 -4.97 -11.66
CA LEU A 157 -2.15 -4.82 -12.13
C LEU A 157 -2.18 -3.90 -13.35
N ASP A 158 -3.02 -4.22 -14.33
CA ASP A 158 -3.38 -3.28 -15.38
C ASP A 158 -4.07 -2.07 -14.74
N PHE A 159 -3.56 -0.88 -14.98
CA PHE A 159 -4.04 0.34 -14.32
C PHE A 159 -5.52 0.62 -14.63
N ARG A 160 -5.96 0.33 -15.86
CA ARG A 160 -7.30 0.66 -16.34
C ARG A 160 -8.36 -0.23 -15.71
N THR A 161 -8.11 -1.53 -15.69
CA THR A 161 -9.07 -2.57 -15.31
C THR A 161 -8.86 -3.08 -13.88
N GLY A 162 -7.64 -2.99 -13.37
CA GLY A 162 -7.26 -3.65 -12.12
C GLY A 162 -7.15 -5.17 -12.24
N LEU A 163 -7.08 -5.71 -13.47
CA LEU A 163 -6.76 -7.11 -13.70
C LEU A 163 -5.30 -7.38 -13.39
N ARG A 164 -5.01 -8.47 -12.68
CA ARG A 164 -3.66 -8.90 -12.36
C ARG A 164 -2.98 -9.41 -13.62
N VAL A 165 -1.88 -8.76 -13.97
CA VAL A 165 -1.03 -9.14 -15.09
C VAL A 165 -0.06 -10.23 -14.67
N PHE A 166 0.67 -10.00 -13.57
CA PHE A 166 1.56 -11.01 -12.99
C PHE A 166 1.77 -10.78 -11.49
N ARG A 167 2.39 -11.77 -10.84
CA ARG A 167 2.91 -11.65 -9.47
C ARG A 167 4.27 -12.34 -9.37
N ILE A 168 5.15 -11.75 -8.57
CA ILE A 168 6.49 -12.27 -8.29
C ILE A 168 6.57 -12.47 -6.78
N LYS A 169 6.85 -13.72 -6.41
CA LYS A 169 7.01 -14.14 -5.02
C LYS A 169 8.48 -14.50 -4.80
N GLY A 170 9.10 -13.84 -3.84
CA GLY A 170 10.42 -14.24 -3.39
C GLY A 170 10.35 -15.57 -2.64
N TYR A 171 11.33 -16.43 -2.86
CA TYR A 171 11.50 -17.67 -2.11
C TYR A 171 12.98 -17.86 -1.79
N PHE A 172 13.24 -18.32 -0.57
CA PHE A 172 14.56 -18.79 -0.14
C PHE A 172 14.38 -20.19 0.45
N GLU A 173 15.33 -21.07 0.17
CA GLU A 173 15.40 -22.35 0.87
C GLU A 173 15.80 -22.14 2.32
N LYS A 174 15.41 -23.08 3.17
CA LYS A 174 15.68 -23.00 4.60
C LYS A 174 17.18 -22.95 4.87
N GLY A 175 17.64 -21.86 5.49
CA GLY A 175 19.04 -21.72 5.91
C GLY A 175 19.97 -21.14 4.85
N GLU A 176 19.47 -20.74 3.68
CA GLU A 176 20.24 -19.95 2.70
C GLU A 176 20.59 -18.57 3.26
N PHE A 177 19.78 -18.05 4.18
CA PHE A 177 20.09 -16.82 4.88
C PHE A 177 21.17 -17.08 5.95
N GLY A 178 22.42 -16.73 5.63
CA GLY A 178 23.64 -16.88 6.45
C GLY A 178 23.70 -15.95 7.67
N ASP A 179 22.63 -15.92 8.43
CA ASP A 179 22.37 -14.91 9.44
C ASP A 179 23.14 -15.24 10.74
N ASN A 180 24.20 -14.47 11.01
CA ASN A 180 25.06 -14.54 12.21
C ASN A 180 24.39 -14.03 13.50
N VAL A 181 23.09 -14.26 13.62
CA VAL A 181 22.30 -13.80 14.77
C VAL A 181 22.45 -14.80 15.90
N ASN A 182 22.86 -14.31 17.08
CA ASN A 182 22.96 -15.10 18.30
C ASN A 182 21.63 -15.86 18.54
N VAL A 183 21.72 -17.12 18.99
CA VAL A 183 20.58 -18.02 19.24
C VAL A 183 19.49 -17.39 20.11
N PHE A 184 19.86 -16.50 21.04
CA PHE A 184 18.92 -15.75 21.87
C PHE A 184 18.10 -14.72 21.08
N VAL A 185 18.72 -14.05 20.11
CA VAL A 185 18.04 -13.09 19.22
C VAL A 185 17.15 -13.85 18.23
N LYS A 186 17.57 -15.00 17.68
CA LYS A 186 16.69 -15.86 16.83
C LYS A 186 15.42 -16.36 17.54
N ARG A 187 15.41 -16.40 18.88
CA ARG A 187 14.21 -16.73 19.68
C ARG A 187 13.29 -15.51 19.87
N GLY A 188 13.83 -14.30 19.95
CA GLY A 188 13.05 -13.05 20.10
C GLY A 188 12.63 -12.39 18.79
N SER A 189 13.44 -12.52 17.73
CA SER A 189 13.16 -11.98 16.39
C SER A 189 12.51 -13.05 15.51
N LEU A 190 11.28 -12.79 15.06
CA LEU A 190 10.53 -13.53 14.03
C LEU A 190 10.13 -14.98 14.33
N GLY A 191 10.72 -15.64 15.34
CA GLY A 191 10.52 -17.07 15.57
C GLY A 191 11.12 -17.93 14.45
N LYS A 192 11.52 -19.17 14.77
CA LYS A 192 12.22 -20.03 13.80
C LYS A 192 11.32 -20.64 12.72
N LYS A 193 9.99 -20.62 12.92
CA LYS A 193 9.04 -21.17 11.97
C LYS A 193 8.92 -20.22 10.78
N ASP A 194 9.23 -20.72 9.58
CA ASP A 194 9.15 -20.04 8.29
C ASP A 194 10.00 -18.75 8.22
N TYR A 195 11.16 -18.73 8.90
CA TYR A 195 12.07 -17.59 8.93
C TYR A 195 12.41 -17.08 7.52
N ASP A 196 12.77 -17.99 6.62
CA ASP A 196 13.21 -17.69 5.25
C ASP A 196 12.09 -17.08 4.38
N ARG A 197 10.83 -17.16 4.82
CA ARG A 197 9.69 -16.47 4.19
C ARG A 197 9.43 -15.10 4.82
N LYS A 198 9.72 -14.97 6.11
CA LYS A 198 9.54 -13.72 6.85
C LYS A 198 10.55 -12.63 6.47
N VAL A 199 11.70 -13.00 5.91
CA VAL A 199 12.72 -12.02 5.48
C VAL A 199 12.23 -11.07 4.39
N PHE A 200 11.20 -11.44 3.63
CA PHE A 200 10.57 -10.56 2.65
C PHE A 200 9.66 -9.50 3.27
N ASN A 201 9.32 -9.59 4.56
CA ASN A 201 8.65 -8.47 5.21
C ASN A 201 9.52 -7.20 5.10
N ASN A 202 8.94 -6.13 4.60
CA ASN A 202 9.61 -4.88 4.28
C ASN A 202 9.76 -3.93 5.48
N LEU A 203 9.21 -4.24 6.66
CA LEU A 203 9.28 -3.41 7.87
C LEU A 203 8.87 -1.94 7.61
N TRP A 204 7.70 -1.69 7.02
CA TRP A 204 7.26 -0.36 6.54
C TRP A 204 8.11 0.25 5.40
N GLY A 205 9.20 -0.39 4.98
CA GLY A 205 10.04 0.06 3.87
C GLY A 205 9.31 -0.03 2.53
N THR A 206 9.27 1.05 1.76
CA THR A 206 8.66 1.01 0.42
C THR A 206 9.56 0.30 -0.60
N PHE A 207 9.11 0.22 -1.85
CA PHE A 207 9.93 -0.19 -2.99
C PHE A 207 10.19 1.01 -3.91
N THR A 208 10.96 0.87 -4.99
CA THR A 208 11.13 1.91 -6.01
C THR A 208 11.44 1.29 -7.37
N PHE A 209 11.08 1.98 -8.44
CA PHE A 209 11.61 1.68 -9.77
C PHE A 209 13.08 2.08 -9.86
N GLY A 210 13.85 1.33 -10.64
CA GLY A 210 15.23 1.64 -10.97
C GLY A 210 15.53 1.37 -12.45
N PRO A 211 16.80 1.51 -12.86
CA PRO A 211 17.22 1.29 -14.24
C PRO A 211 17.01 -0.17 -14.67
N ASP A 212 17.07 -0.41 -15.98
CA ASP A 212 17.02 -1.75 -16.59
C ASP A 212 15.80 -2.58 -16.15
N ASN A 213 14.62 -1.95 -16.22
CA ASN A 213 13.33 -2.56 -15.86
C ASN A 213 13.35 -3.24 -14.48
N ALA A 214 14.03 -2.61 -13.51
CA ALA A 214 14.18 -3.13 -12.16
C ALA A 214 13.25 -2.47 -11.14
N ILE A 215 12.89 -3.24 -10.13
CA ILE A 215 12.24 -2.81 -8.90
C ILE A 215 13.13 -3.21 -7.73
N TYR A 216 13.41 -2.24 -6.87
CA TYR A 216 14.15 -2.44 -5.62
C TYR A 216 13.17 -2.39 -4.46
N LEU A 217 13.13 -3.46 -3.68
CA LEU A 217 12.21 -3.62 -2.55
C LEU A 217 13.00 -3.74 -1.26
N GLY A 218 12.74 -2.86 -0.29
CA GLY A 218 13.27 -3.02 1.07
C GLY A 218 12.73 -4.30 1.72
N ALA A 219 13.60 -5.02 2.41
CA ALA A 219 13.30 -6.28 3.08
C ALA A 219 14.02 -6.33 4.44
N TYR A 220 13.60 -7.22 5.34
CA TYR A 220 14.09 -7.29 6.73
C TYR A 220 15.62 -7.24 6.86
N ARG A 221 16.34 -7.83 5.90
CA ARG A 221 17.80 -8.00 5.92
C ARG A 221 18.51 -7.38 4.72
N GLY A 222 17.90 -6.41 4.06
CA GLY A 222 18.50 -5.70 2.93
C GLY A 222 17.46 -5.25 1.93
N PHE A 223 17.70 -5.52 0.66
CA PHE A 223 16.73 -5.28 -0.39
C PHE A 223 16.78 -6.38 -1.44
N VAL A 224 15.65 -6.59 -2.12
CA VAL A 224 15.52 -7.49 -3.27
C VAL A 224 15.50 -6.63 -4.53
N ARG A 225 16.30 -6.98 -5.53
CA ARG A 225 16.17 -6.46 -6.89
C ARG A 225 15.39 -7.48 -7.71
N ILE A 226 14.27 -7.05 -8.28
CA ILE A 226 13.47 -7.79 -9.25
C ILE A 226 13.67 -7.10 -10.59
N MET A 227 14.07 -7.81 -11.63
CA MET A 227 14.34 -7.22 -12.95
C MET A 227 13.85 -8.12 -14.09
N SER A 228 13.66 -7.50 -15.25
CA SER A 228 13.32 -8.16 -16.50
C SER A 228 14.33 -7.77 -17.57
N ASP A 229 14.77 -8.73 -18.39
CA ASP A 229 15.74 -8.51 -19.48
C ASP A 229 15.07 -7.93 -20.75
N GLN A 230 13.75 -7.79 -20.74
CA GLN A 230 12.94 -7.17 -21.80
C GLN A 230 12.73 -5.70 -21.54
#